data_AF-A0A6M1YGR5-F1
#
_entry.id   AF-A0A6M1YGR5-F1
#
_cell.length_a   1.000
_cell.length_b   1.000
_cell.length_c   1.000
_cell.angle_alpha   90.00
_cell.angle_beta   90.00
_cell.angle_gamma   90.00
#
_symmetry.space_group_name_H-M   'P 1'
#
loop_
_entity.id
_entity.type
_entity.pdbx_description
1 polymer ?
#
loop_
_entity_poly.entity_id
_entity_poly.type
_entity_poly.pdbx_seq_one_letter_code
_entity_poly.pdbx_strand_id
1 'polypeptide(L)'
;MEKLSLDDVDIKDKKVLMRVDFNVPLDENGKITDDTRIKAALKSIHYLLDRDNALILMSHLGRPKGKKDPAFSLKIIAKRLSELLHKNVILAPDCIGGETANLAKNLKPREVLLLENLR
;
A
#
# COMPACT_ATOMS: atom_id res chain seq x y z
N MET A 1 -4.92 -26.46 -1.20
CA MET A 1 -4.69 -25.94 -2.57
C MET A 1 -3.28 -25.39 -2.58
N GLU A 2 -2.41 -25.89 -3.46
CA GLU A 2 -1.07 -25.33 -3.60
C GLU A 2 -1.16 -23.91 -4.18
N LYS A 3 -0.44 -22.97 -3.55
CA LYS A 3 -0.37 -21.57 -3.95
C LYS A 3 1.10 -21.24 -4.14
N LEU A 4 1.39 -20.51 -5.22
CA LEU A 4 2.70 -19.90 -5.40
C LEU A 4 2.89 -18.78 -4.38
N SER A 5 4.07 -18.69 -3.83
CA SER A 5 4.56 -17.64 -2.96
C SER A 5 5.48 -16.68 -3.74
N LEU A 6 6.00 -15.64 -3.07
CA LEU A 6 6.96 -14.71 -3.68
C LEU A 6 8.26 -15.40 -4.11
N ASP A 7 8.62 -16.51 -3.45
CA ASP A 7 9.85 -17.26 -3.74
C ASP A 7 9.68 -18.19 -4.96
N ASP A 8 8.45 -18.43 -5.42
CA ASP A 8 8.13 -19.36 -6.51
C ASP A 8 8.01 -18.67 -7.88
N VAL A 9 8.14 -17.34 -7.94
CA VAL A 9 7.92 -16.55 -9.15
C VAL A 9 9.08 -15.60 -9.43
N ASP A 10 9.45 -15.47 -10.71
CA ASP A 10 10.41 -14.44 -11.11
C ASP A 10 9.76 -13.06 -11.04
N ILE A 11 10.24 -12.25 -10.11
CA ILE A 11 9.81 -10.88 -9.86
C ILE A 11 10.86 -9.85 -10.29
N LYS A 12 12.00 -10.25 -10.83
CA LYS A 12 13.06 -9.30 -11.14
C LYS A 12 12.59 -8.23 -12.12
N ASP A 13 12.87 -6.96 -11.80
CA ASP A 13 12.52 -5.78 -12.61
C ASP A 13 11.00 -5.62 -12.87
N LYS A 14 10.15 -6.26 -12.04
CA LYS A 14 8.70 -6.18 -12.18
C LYS A 14 8.08 -5.14 -11.25
N LYS A 15 6.86 -4.75 -11.63
CA LYS A 15 5.95 -3.99 -10.77
C LYS A 15 5.01 -4.97 -10.08
N VAL A 16 5.01 -4.97 -8.76
CA VAL A 16 4.23 -5.93 -7.97
C VAL A 16 3.02 -5.22 -7.39
N LEU A 17 1.82 -5.72 -7.71
CA LEU A 17 0.59 -5.34 -7.03
C LEU A 17 0.42 -6.24 -5.79
N MET A 18 0.49 -5.65 -4.60
CA MET A 18 0.40 -6.37 -3.33
C MET A 18 -0.82 -5.92 -2.54
N ARG A 19 -1.71 -6.88 -2.26
CA ARG A 19 -2.83 -6.69 -1.32
C ARG A 19 -2.30 -6.81 0.10
N VAL A 20 -2.53 -5.78 0.91
CA VAL A 20 -2.09 -5.73 2.32
C VAL A 20 -3.26 -5.39 3.24
N ASP A 21 -3.17 -5.82 4.50
CA ASP A 21 -4.11 -5.42 5.55
C ASP A 21 -3.55 -4.21 6.31
N PHE A 22 -4.03 -3.02 5.97
CA PHE A 22 -3.79 -1.77 6.69
C PHE A 22 -5.08 -1.25 7.34
N ASN A 23 -6.06 -2.12 7.58
CA ASN A 23 -7.26 -1.76 8.31
C ASN A 23 -6.93 -1.69 9.81
N VAL A 24 -6.37 -0.57 10.23
CA VAL A 24 -5.93 -0.28 11.60
C VAL A 24 -6.99 0.49 12.38
N PRO A 25 -7.03 0.36 13.72
CA PRO A 25 -7.90 1.19 14.54
C PRO A 25 -7.44 2.66 14.52
N LEU A 26 -8.42 3.56 14.48
CA LEU A 26 -8.22 5.00 14.59
C LEU A 26 -8.88 5.54 15.86
N ASP A 27 -8.31 6.57 16.46
CA ASP A 27 -8.96 7.34 17.51
C ASP A 27 -10.02 8.31 16.93
N GLU A 28 -10.72 9.01 17.82
CA GLU A 28 -11.71 10.03 17.48
C GLU A 28 -11.17 11.20 16.63
N ASN A 29 -9.86 11.40 16.61
CA ASN A 29 -9.16 12.41 15.82
C ASN A 29 -8.63 11.85 14.49
N GLY A 30 -8.92 10.59 14.16
CA GLY A 30 -8.45 9.93 12.94
C GLY A 30 -6.97 9.55 12.97
N LYS A 31 -6.35 9.44 14.15
CA LYS A 31 -4.96 9.00 14.30
C LYS A 31 -4.89 7.49 14.52
N ILE A 32 -3.85 6.86 13.98
CA ILE A 32 -3.59 5.42 14.16
C ILE A 32 -3.25 5.17 15.63
N THR A 33 -4.01 4.30 16.30
CA THR A 33 -3.75 3.90 17.70
C THR A 33 -2.93 2.63 17.81
N ASP A 34 -2.96 1.78 16.79
CA ASP A 34 -2.15 0.55 16.69
C ASP A 34 -1.72 0.32 15.24
N ASP A 35 -0.42 0.29 14.99
CA ASP A 35 0.19 0.10 13.67
C ASP A 35 0.71 -1.33 13.44
N THR A 36 0.37 -2.29 14.30
CA THR A 36 0.83 -3.69 14.21
C THR A 36 0.57 -4.29 12.84
N ARG A 37 -0.58 -4.01 12.23
CA ARG A 37 -0.92 -4.49 10.88
C ARG A 37 -0.05 -3.89 9.79
N ILE A 38 0.33 -2.62 9.92
CA ILE A 38 1.26 -1.97 8.97
C ILE A 38 2.64 -2.62 9.10
N LYS A 39 3.12 -2.79 10.34
CA LYS A 39 4.41 -3.43 10.64
C LYS A 39 4.48 -4.87 10.13
N ALA A 40 3.39 -5.62 10.21
CA ALA A 40 3.32 -7.00 9.72
C ALA A 40 3.60 -7.13 8.21
N ALA A 41 3.27 -6.11 7.41
CA ALA A 41 3.56 -6.11 5.98
C ALA A 41 5.02 -5.76 5.63
N LEU A 42 5.77 -5.14 6.54
CA LEU A 42 7.10 -4.59 6.26
C LEU A 42 8.08 -5.65 5.75
N LYS A 43 8.02 -6.88 6.27
CA LYS A 43 8.91 -7.97 5.83
C LYS A 43 8.78 -8.23 4.32
N SER A 44 7.55 -8.35 3.82
CA SER A 44 7.29 -8.58 2.40
C SER A 44 7.57 -7.35 1.55
N ILE A 45 7.31 -6.15 2.08
CA ILE A 45 7.65 -4.88 1.40
C ILE A 45 9.17 -4.79 1.20
N HIS A 46 9.96 -4.98 2.26
CA HIS A 46 11.42 -4.98 2.17
C HIS A 46 11.93 -6.05 1.21
N TYR A 47 11.40 -7.27 1.29
CA TYR A 47 11.77 -8.36 0.37
C TYR A 47 11.68 -7.95 -1.11
N LEU A 48 10.60 -7.26 -1.50
CA LEU A 48 10.38 -6.79 -2.88
C LEU A 48 11.29 -5.61 -3.21
N LEU A 49 11.36 -4.60 -2.34
CA LEU A 49 12.17 -3.40 -2.56
C LEU A 49 13.67 -3.69 -2.63
N ASP A 50 14.16 -4.66 -1.84
CA ASP A 50 15.57 -5.07 -1.85
C ASP A 50 15.98 -5.81 -3.13
N ARG A 51 14.99 -6.25 -3.93
CA ARG A 51 15.15 -6.87 -5.26
C ARG A 51 14.79 -5.91 -6.40
N ASP A 52 14.85 -4.62 -6.14
CA ASP A 52 14.60 -3.53 -7.10
C ASP A 52 13.21 -3.55 -7.76
N ASN A 53 12.23 -4.19 -7.11
CA ASN A 53 10.85 -4.14 -7.57
C ASN A 53 10.24 -2.75 -7.31
N ALA A 54 9.32 -2.35 -8.19
CA ALA A 54 8.40 -1.25 -7.90
C ALA A 54 7.14 -1.82 -7.23
N LEU A 55 6.66 -1.19 -6.16
CA LEU A 55 5.59 -1.75 -5.35
C LEU A 55 4.31 -0.92 -5.41
N ILE A 56 3.21 -1.56 -5.80
CA ILE A 56 1.87 -0.98 -5.77
C ILE A 56 1.10 -1.68 -4.66
N LEU A 57 0.83 -0.96 -3.57
CA LEU A 57 0.09 -1.44 -2.41
C LEU A 57 -1.39 -1.09 -2.56
N MET A 58 -2.25 -2.03 -2.19
CA MET A 58 -3.68 -1.77 -2.08
C MET A 58 -4.21 -2.26 -0.75
N SER A 59 -4.94 -1.40 -0.03
CA SER A 59 -5.56 -1.77 1.24
C SER A 59 -7.00 -1.28 1.35
N HIS A 60 -7.66 -1.59 2.45
CA HIS A 60 -8.92 -0.98 2.80
C HIS A 60 -8.82 -0.45 4.22
N LEU A 61 -9.63 0.55 4.54
CA LEU A 61 -9.75 1.09 5.88
C LEU A 61 -11.22 1.30 6.21
N GLY A 62 -11.66 0.72 7.32
CA GLY A 62 -13.04 0.81 7.78
C GLY A 62 -14.08 0.36 6.74
N ARG A 63 -15.22 1.05 6.76
CA ARG A 63 -16.39 0.75 5.92
C ARG A 63 -17.04 2.07 5.45
N PRO A 64 -16.49 2.71 4.41
CA PRO A 64 -17.00 3.98 3.88
C PRO A 64 -18.31 3.83 3.05
N LYS A 65 -18.93 2.64 3.04
CA LYS A 65 -20.21 2.34 2.39
C LYS A 65 -20.24 2.71 0.89
N GLY A 66 -19.13 2.50 0.16
CA GLY A 66 -19.05 2.73 -1.28
C GLY A 66 -18.92 4.20 -1.69
N LYS A 67 -18.64 5.11 -0.75
CA LYS A 67 -18.42 6.54 -1.03
C LYS A 67 -17.00 6.92 -0.63
N LYS A 68 -16.42 7.89 -1.34
CA LYS A 68 -15.18 8.53 -0.89
C LYS A 68 -15.44 9.27 0.42
N ASP A 69 -14.81 8.81 1.48
CA ASP A 69 -14.89 9.42 2.80
C ASP A 69 -13.47 9.78 3.28
N PRO A 70 -13.15 11.07 3.45
CA PRO A 70 -11.85 11.51 3.95
C PRO A 70 -11.45 10.87 5.28
N ALA A 71 -12.41 10.52 6.14
CA ALA A 71 -12.13 9.86 7.42
C ALA A 71 -11.58 8.43 7.26
N PHE A 72 -11.86 7.80 6.12
CA PHE A 72 -11.36 6.47 5.77
C PHE A 72 -10.29 6.51 4.66
N SER A 73 -9.73 7.69 4.34
CA SER A 73 -8.60 7.79 3.41
C SER A 73 -7.36 7.09 3.95
N LEU A 74 -6.59 6.47 3.06
CA LEU A 74 -5.31 5.84 3.36
C LEU A 74 -4.17 6.87 3.48
N LYS A 75 -4.44 8.18 3.43
CA LYS A 75 -3.41 9.23 3.61
C LYS A 75 -2.63 9.11 4.92
N ILE A 76 -3.31 8.80 6.02
CA ILE A 76 -2.65 8.58 7.32
C ILE A 76 -1.76 7.33 7.31
N ILE A 77 -2.15 6.30 6.54
CA ILE A 77 -1.41 5.07 6.37
C ILE A 77 -0.18 5.32 5.51
N ALA A 78 -0.31 6.06 4.41
CA ALA A 78 0.82 6.47 3.57
C ALA A 78 1.88 7.21 4.38
N LYS A 79 1.46 8.15 5.24
CA LYS A 79 2.36 8.87 6.14
C LYS A 79 3.07 7.92 7.10
N ARG A 80 2.32 7.06 7.80
CA ARG A 80 2.91 6.12 8.77
C ARG A 80 3.86 5.11 8.10
N LEU A 81 3.48 4.61 6.93
CA LEU A 81 4.31 3.69 6.16
C LEU A 81 5.60 4.36 5.67
N SER A 82 5.52 5.63 5.25
CA SER A 82 6.69 6.43 4.87
C SER A 82 7.68 6.59 6.03
N GLU A 83 7.19 6.85 7.25
CA GLU A 83 7.99 6.90 8.47
C GLU A 83 8.69 5.56 8.76
N LEU A 84 7.96 4.44 8.68
CA LEU A 84 8.47 3.10 8.96
C LEU A 84 9.48 2.61 7.91
N LEU A 85 9.29 2.96 6.64
CA LEU A 85 10.18 2.58 5.55
C LEU A 85 11.37 3.53 5.39
N HIS A 86 11.35 4.68 6.05
CA HIS A 86 12.29 5.80 5.81
C HIS A 86 12.38 6.16 4.32
N LYS A 87 11.25 6.13 3.62
CA LYS A 87 11.15 6.34 2.16
C LYS A 87 9.82 7.00 1.82
N ASN A 88 9.80 7.79 0.76
CA ASN A 88 8.57 8.37 0.25
C ASN A 88 7.59 7.27 -0.20
N VAL A 89 6.35 7.34 0.28
CA VAL A 89 5.22 6.53 -0.17
C VAL A 89 4.25 7.45 -0.89
N ILE A 90 4.09 7.25 -2.19
CA ILE A 90 3.19 8.05 -3.02
C ILE A 90 1.77 7.56 -2.76
N LEU A 91 0.85 8.44 -2.38
CA LEU A 91 -0.59 8.12 -2.33
C LEU A 91 -1.22 8.46 -3.68
N ALA A 92 -1.88 7.49 -4.31
CA ALA A 92 -2.67 7.73 -5.51
C ALA A 92 -3.94 8.55 -5.19
N PRO A 93 -4.44 9.39 -6.11
CA PRO A 93 -5.68 10.15 -5.89
C PRO A 93 -6.94 9.28 -5.83
N ASP A 94 -6.85 8.05 -6.33
CA ASP A 94 -7.90 7.04 -6.34
C ASP A 94 -7.28 5.64 -6.47
N CYS A 95 -8.07 4.59 -6.25
CA CYS A 95 -7.70 3.20 -6.50
C CYS A 95 -7.80 2.80 -7.98
N ILE A 96 -8.52 3.57 -8.80
CA ILE A 96 -8.74 3.36 -10.23
C ILE A 96 -8.63 4.67 -11.02
N GLY A 97 -8.61 4.59 -12.35
CA GLY A 97 -8.63 5.76 -13.24
C GLY A 97 -7.28 6.07 -13.89
N GLY A 98 -7.32 6.97 -14.89
CA GLY A 98 -6.18 7.25 -15.76
C GLY A 98 -4.95 7.79 -15.02
N GLU A 99 -5.15 8.69 -14.05
CA GLU A 99 -4.05 9.25 -13.25
C GLU A 99 -3.36 8.18 -12.40
N THR A 100 -4.13 7.36 -11.67
CA THR A 100 -3.60 6.23 -10.89
C THR A 100 -2.87 5.22 -11.77
N ALA A 101 -3.43 4.88 -12.94
CA ALA A 101 -2.78 3.99 -13.90
C ALA A 101 -1.46 4.59 -14.42
N ASN A 102 -1.41 5.90 -14.68
CA ASN A 102 -0.20 6.59 -15.10
C ASN A 102 0.86 6.61 -13.99
N LEU A 103 0.48 6.82 -12.72
CA LEU A 103 1.39 6.72 -11.58
C LEU A 103 1.98 5.31 -11.47
N ALA A 104 1.15 4.28 -11.51
CA ALA A 104 1.59 2.88 -11.48
C ALA A 104 2.52 2.55 -12.67
N LYS A 105 2.19 3.02 -13.88
CA LYS A 105 2.98 2.80 -15.10
C LYS A 105 4.33 3.51 -15.06
N ASN A 106 4.45 4.64 -14.38
CA ASN A 106 5.70 5.40 -14.29
C ASN A 106 6.49 5.16 -12.99
N LEU A 107 5.95 4.35 -12.07
CA LEU A 107 6.62 3.97 -10.82
C LEU A 107 7.99 3.34 -11.09
N LYS A 108 9.04 3.87 -10.48
CA LYS A 108 10.44 3.44 -10.68
C LYS A 108 10.80 2.26 -9.76
N PRO A 109 11.88 1.53 -10.07
CA PRO A 109 12.44 0.54 -9.15
C PRO A 109 12.58 1.09 -7.73
N ARG A 110 12.21 0.29 -6.73
CA ARG A 110 12.26 0.62 -5.30
C ARG A 110 11.30 1.74 -4.84
N GLU A 111 10.43 2.26 -5.69
CA GLU A 111 9.37 3.19 -5.29
C GLU A 111 8.11 2.45 -4.82
N VAL A 112 7.35 3.10 -3.94
CA VAL A 112 6.11 2.58 -3.37
C VAL A 112 4.95 3.52 -3.70
N LEU A 113 3.93 2.97 -4.35
CA LEU A 113 2.63 3.60 -4.57
C LEU A 113 1.59 2.92 -3.69
N LEU A 114 0.91 3.67 -2.84
CA LEU A 114 -0.29 3.23 -2.12
C LEU A 114 -1.52 3.72 -2.88
N LEU A 115 -2.35 2.80 -3.34
CA LEU A 115 -3.68 3.12 -3.87
C LEU A 115 -4.57 3.68 -2.77
N GLU A 116 -5.53 4.53 -3.12
CA GLU A 116 -6.55 4.98 -2.16
C GLU A 116 -7.47 3.81 -1.75
N ASN A 117 -8.28 4.01 -0.70
CA ASN A 117 -9.13 2.99 -0.11
C ASN A 117 -10.00 2.27 -1.16
N LEU A 118 -9.93 0.93 -1.18
CA LEU A 118 -10.67 0.09 -2.15
C LEU A 118 -12.18 0.01 -1.88
N ARG A 119 -12.71 0.60 -0.80
CA ARG A 119 -14.10 0.43 -0.34
C ARG A 119 -14.94 1.70 -0.48
#